data_AF-A0ABD7Z6W5-F1
#
_entry.id   AF-A0ABD7Z6W5-F1
#
_cell.length_a   1.000
_cell.length_b   1.000
_cell.length_c   1.000
_cell.angle_alpha   90.00
_cell.angle_beta   90.00
_cell.angle_gamma   90.00
#
_symmetry.space_group_name_H-M   'P 1'
#
loop_
_entity.id
_entity.type
_entity.pdbx_description
1 polymer ?
#
loop_
_entity_poly.entity_id
_entity_poly.type
_entity_poly.pdbx_seq_one_letter_code
_entity_poly.pdbx_strand_id
1 'polypeptide(L)'
;MKYQKIFFLTAMIGLVSFGGSSVVQASSVNHDINIARHEETVQGSLKQNSQVGPGFYGTNLFGRSLEILQSSPSEFLDQIKAGAIASWSKHSVLPSITAAQAALESGWGSSQLSTQANNLFGIKGQYNGQYVEMPTLEWSNGNWVTVNAEFRKYPDWSTSVEDHGNFFTDNSRYHNLLGVKDYKQVAQLLQQDGYATDPDYANKLISIIEANNLQSWDQEAFSSDTSAAGSLDDYSVDPATLKLRGWSVASDSTEKPISYLFAVDANTNQELARWKINRTERPDVQRAYPQITGSLNSGFDESLTIPDSLRGHQVRIMARYTSDPAGNNNASDFTFGQVISIPQVESEGHLDEYNVGQDTLTLRGWSAASNSTDKPISYLFALDANTNQELARWKINRTERPDVQRAYPQIPGSLNSGFDETFKLPDSLKGHQIRIMARYTSDLDGNNNASDFTFEQVINVAS
;
A
#
# COMPACT_ATOMS: atom_id res chain seq x y z
N MET A 1 -22.80 37.54 -19.05
CA MET A 1 -24.20 37.72 -19.50
C MET A 1 -25.04 36.79 -18.64
N LYS A 2 -25.78 37.30 -17.66
CA LYS A 2 -27.12 37.92 -17.76
C LYS A 2 -28.24 36.86 -17.83
N TYR A 3 -29.02 36.84 -16.74
CA TYR A 3 -30.46 36.49 -16.63
C TYR A 3 -30.84 35.00 -16.66
N GLN A 4 -31.82 34.47 -15.92
CA GLN A 4 -32.75 35.04 -14.93
C GLN A 4 -33.42 33.89 -14.16
N LYS A 5 -33.73 34.14 -12.87
CA LYS A 5 -34.84 33.52 -12.13
C LYS A 5 -36.20 33.82 -12.80
N ILE A 6 -37.21 32.98 -12.52
CA ILE A 6 -38.66 33.26 -12.25
C ILE A 6 -39.44 31.97 -12.63
N PHE A 7 -39.97 31.20 -11.66
CA PHE A 7 -41.29 31.30 -10.96
C PHE A 7 -42.46 30.79 -11.85
N PHE A 8 -43.59 30.23 -11.40
CA PHE A 8 -44.33 29.98 -10.14
C PHE A 8 -45.29 28.78 -10.46
N LEU A 9 -45.86 28.01 -9.53
CA LEU A 9 -47.14 28.26 -8.82
C LEU A 9 -47.41 27.02 -7.93
N THR A 10 -47.34 27.04 -6.59
CA THR A 10 -48.33 27.48 -5.59
C THR A 10 -49.68 26.74 -5.59
N ALA A 11 -49.97 25.98 -4.52
CA ALA A 11 -51.23 26.08 -3.77
C ALA A 11 -51.11 25.43 -2.38
N MET A 12 -51.23 26.28 -1.35
CA MET A 12 -51.68 25.95 0.01
C MET A 12 -53.16 25.55 0.01
N ILE A 13 -53.60 24.85 1.06
CA ILE A 13 -54.75 25.09 1.98
C ILE A 13 -54.69 23.92 2.99
N GLY A 14 -54.81 24.03 4.32
CA GLY A 14 -55.39 25.06 5.18
C GLY A 14 -56.46 24.42 6.07
N LEU A 15 -56.09 24.12 7.32
CA LEU A 15 -56.85 23.77 8.55
C LEU A 15 -58.40 23.86 8.56
N VAL A 16 -59.04 22.91 9.26
CA VAL A 16 -60.05 23.17 10.31
C VAL A 16 -59.91 22.16 11.46
N SER A 17 -60.17 22.63 12.68
CA SER A 17 -59.94 22.06 14.02
C SER A 17 -61.21 21.46 14.68
N PHE A 18 -60.97 20.84 15.87
CA PHE A 18 -61.82 20.30 16.94
C PHE A 18 -62.13 18.80 16.81
N GLY A 19 -61.90 17.92 17.78
CA GLY A 19 -61.58 18.02 19.20
C GLY A 19 -62.28 16.85 19.92
N GLY A 20 -61.64 16.17 20.87
CA GLY A 20 -62.32 15.24 21.78
C GLY A 20 -61.78 13.81 21.83
N SER A 21 -61.23 13.45 22.98
CA SER A 21 -60.81 12.13 23.42
C SER A 21 -61.93 11.08 23.42
N SER A 22 -61.62 9.82 23.11
CA SER A 22 -61.83 8.64 23.99
C SER A 22 -61.69 7.31 23.24
N VAL A 23 -61.23 6.32 24.01
CA VAL A 23 -60.98 4.90 23.71
C VAL A 23 -62.26 4.15 23.26
N VAL A 24 -62.14 3.11 22.42
CA VAL A 24 -62.70 1.72 22.58
C VAL A 24 -62.70 0.92 21.26
N GLN A 25 -62.40 -0.36 21.43
CA GLN A 25 -62.38 -1.57 20.58
C GLN A 25 -63.12 -1.65 19.23
N ALA A 26 -62.41 -2.31 18.29
CA ALA A 26 -62.79 -3.41 17.39
C ALA A 26 -64.24 -3.56 16.89
N SER A 27 -64.41 -3.59 15.56
CA SER A 27 -65.07 -4.69 14.84
C SER A 27 -64.96 -4.52 13.32
N SER A 28 -64.82 -5.66 12.65
CA SER A 28 -64.67 -5.86 11.21
C SER A 28 -65.96 -5.58 10.42
N VAL A 29 -65.88 -4.91 9.27
CA VAL A 29 -66.79 -5.14 8.11
C VAL A 29 -66.05 -4.87 6.80
N ASN A 30 -66.22 -5.80 5.86
CA ASN A 30 -65.66 -5.87 4.52
C ASN A 30 -66.51 -5.03 3.53
N HIS A 31 -65.88 -4.24 2.66
CA HIS A 31 -66.54 -3.77 1.42
C HIS A 31 -65.54 -3.53 0.30
N ASP A 32 -65.71 -4.29 -0.78
CA ASP A 32 -65.02 -4.18 -2.06
C ASP A 32 -65.27 -2.82 -2.71
N ILE A 33 -64.21 -2.17 -3.22
CA ILE A 33 -64.35 -1.08 -4.18
C ILE A 33 -63.28 -1.22 -5.27
N ASN A 34 -63.74 -1.59 -6.46
CA ASN A 34 -63.06 -1.45 -7.76
C ASN A 34 -62.99 0.04 -8.14
N ILE A 35 -61.80 0.60 -8.39
CA ILE A 35 -61.67 1.83 -9.21
C ILE A 35 -60.45 1.75 -10.14
N ALA A 36 -60.72 2.07 -11.39
CA ALA A 36 -59.92 1.93 -12.59
C ALA A 36 -58.72 2.90 -12.70
N ARG A 37 -57.79 2.50 -13.57
CA ARG A 37 -56.59 3.22 -14.01
C ARG A 37 -56.90 4.61 -14.60
N HIS A 38 -56.02 5.56 -14.32
CA HIS A 38 -55.74 6.69 -15.21
C HIS A 38 -54.22 6.84 -15.33
N GLU A 39 -53.73 6.65 -16.55
CA GLU A 39 -52.36 6.94 -16.97
C GLU A 39 -52.24 8.45 -17.19
N GLU A 40 -51.19 9.07 -16.68
CA GLU A 40 -50.72 10.34 -17.25
C GLU A 40 -49.18 10.37 -17.24
N THR A 41 -48.66 10.59 -18.43
CA THR A 41 -47.27 10.47 -18.85
C THR A 41 -46.57 11.81 -18.62
N VAL A 42 -45.40 11.83 -17.98
CA VAL A 42 -44.45 12.94 -18.12
C VAL A 42 -43.06 12.36 -18.35
N GLN A 43 -42.61 12.51 -19.59
CA GLN A 43 -41.24 12.23 -20.04
C GLN A 43 -40.26 13.22 -19.41
N GLY A 44 -39.28 12.70 -18.69
CA GLY A 44 -38.04 13.38 -18.31
C GLY A 44 -36.87 12.45 -18.63
N SER A 45 -36.17 12.74 -19.72
CA SER A 45 -35.07 11.94 -20.26
C SER A 45 -33.88 11.81 -19.32
N LEU A 46 -33.58 10.59 -18.87
CA LEU A 46 -32.31 10.22 -18.22
C LEU A 46 -31.53 9.30 -19.17
N LYS A 47 -30.24 9.62 -19.36
CA LYS A 47 -29.36 9.03 -20.38
C LYS A 47 -28.91 7.61 -19.98
N GLN A 48 -29.00 6.67 -20.93
CA GLN A 48 -28.50 5.28 -20.87
C GLN A 48 -26.98 5.17 -21.06
N ASN A 49 -26.38 4.12 -20.47
CA ASN A 49 -25.09 3.55 -20.86
C ASN A 49 -25.21 2.01 -20.91
N SER A 50 -24.73 1.35 -21.96
CA SER A 50 -24.84 -0.10 -22.22
C SER A 50 -23.76 -0.95 -21.53
N GLN A 51 -23.33 -0.55 -20.34
CA GLN A 51 -22.48 -1.34 -19.43
C GLN A 51 -22.99 -1.18 -17.99
N VAL A 52 -24.28 -1.47 -17.79
CA VAL A 52 -24.94 -1.33 -16.50
C VAL A 52 -24.62 -2.55 -15.62
N GLY A 53 -24.31 -2.31 -14.35
CA GLY A 53 -24.21 -3.36 -13.33
C GLY A 53 -25.51 -4.15 -13.15
N PRO A 54 -25.51 -5.15 -12.26
CA PRO A 54 -26.66 -6.03 -12.03
C PRO A 54 -27.89 -5.21 -11.63
N GLY A 55 -28.86 -5.09 -12.54
CA GLY A 55 -30.10 -4.36 -12.31
C GLY A 55 -31.14 -5.25 -11.65
N PHE A 56 -31.57 -4.84 -10.45
CA PHE A 56 -32.88 -4.99 -9.82
C PHE A 56 -33.76 -6.20 -10.22
N TYR A 57 -33.85 -7.21 -9.35
CA TYR A 57 -34.83 -8.31 -9.45
C TYR A 57 -36.10 -7.97 -8.66
N GLY A 58 -37.14 -7.48 -9.36
CA GLY A 58 -38.46 -7.26 -8.75
C GLY A 58 -39.23 -8.56 -8.54
N THR A 59 -39.51 -8.94 -7.30
CA THR A 59 -40.53 -9.96 -6.97
C THR A 59 -41.88 -9.30 -6.74
N ASN A 60 -42.64 -9.08 -7.82
CA ASN A 60 -44.08 -8.84 -7.72
C ASN A 60 -44.81 -9.91 -8.54
N LEU A 61 -44.99 -11.08 -7.92
CA LEU A 61 -45.93 -12.09 -8.40
C LEU A 61 -46.73 -12.63 -7.21
N PHE A 62 -47.93 -12.08 -7.07
CA PHE A 62 -49.11 -12.60 -6.37
C PHE A 62 -49.04 -12.72 -4.84
N GLY A 63 -49.91 -11.94 -4.19
CA GLY A 63 -50.24 -12.14 -2.79
C GLY A 63 -50.77 -13.54 -2.53
N ARG A 64 -50.07 -14.27 -1.65
CA ARG A 64 -50.61 -15.26 -0.72
C ARG A 64 -49.68 -15.34 0.48
N SER A 65 -50.30 -15.48 1.64
CA SER A 65 -49.75 -15.50 2.99
C SER A 65 -48.59 -16.48 3.21
N LEU A 66 -47.68 -16.05 4.10
CA LEU A 66 -46.53 -16.74 4.71
C LEU A 66 -46.68 -18.27 4.86
N GLU A 67 -45.71 -18.99 4.32
CA GLU A 67 -44.88 -19.99 5.01
C GLU A 67 -43.86 -20.52 3.98
N ILE A 68 -42.74 -19.82 3.82
CA ILE A 68 -41.57 -20.33 3.09
C ILE A 68 -40.44 -20.30 4.10
N LEU A 69 -39.74 -21.42 4.26
CA LEU A 69 -38.55 -21.59 5.10
C LEU A 69 -37.49 -20.56 4.68
N GLN A 70 -37.57 -19.35 5.23
CA GLN A 70 -36.63 -18.27 5.03
C GLN A 70 -35.42 -18.57 5.91
N SER A 71 -34.23 -18.72 5.33
CA SER A 71 -33.00 -18.52 6.09
C SER A 71 -33.11 -17.14 6.73
N SER A 72 -32.96 -17.07 8.06
CA SER A 72 -33.07 -15.78 8.72
C SER A 72 -31.98 -14.83 8.17
N PRO A 73 -32.22 -13.50 8.11
CA PRO A 73 -31.18 -12.53 7.75
C PRO A 73 -29.83 -12.77 8.47
N SER A 74 -29.87 -13.26 9.72
CA SER A 74 -28.67 -13.64 10.47
C SER A 74 -27.91 -14.82 9.83
N GLU A 75 -28.58 -15.91 9.48
CA GLU A 75 -27.95 -17.11 8.89
C GLU A 75 -27.32 -16.82 7.52
N PHE A 76 -27.94 -15.93 6.74
CA PHE A 76 -27.38 -15.45 5.49
C PHE A 76 -26.10 -14.65 5.74
N LEU A 77 -26.17 -13.66 6.64
CA LEU A 77 -25.05 -12.79 6.97
C LEU A 77 -23.87 -13.59 7.54
N ASP A 78 -24.12 -14.54 8.44
CA ASP A 78 -23.08 -15.37 9.05
C ASP A 78 -22.27 -16.15 8.01
N GLN A 79 -22.91 -16.62 6.94
CA GLN A 79 -22.25 -17.37 5.86
C GLN A 79 -21.32 -16.50 5.00
N ILE A 80 -21.63 -15.22 4.82
CA ILE A 80 -20.85 -14.33 3.97
C ILE A 80 -19.86 -13.45 4.76
N LYS A 81 -19.99 -13.37 6.09
CA LYS A 81 -19.22 -12.46 6.94
C LYS A 81 -17.72 -12.56 6.74
N ALA A 82 -17.17 -13.78 6.78
CA ALA A 82 -15.73 -13.99 6.63
C ALA A 82 -15.21 -13.48 5.28
N GLY A 83 -15.93 -13.75 4.18
CA GLY A 83 -15.59 -13.26 2.85
C GLY A 83 -15.73 -11.75 2.73
N ALA A 84 -16.79 -11.18 3.30
CA ALA A 84 -17.02 -9.73 3.31
C ALA A 84 -15.90 -8.98 4.06
N ILE A 85 -15.45 -9.49 5.21
CA ILE A 85 -14.31 -8.93 5.96
C ILE A 85 -13.01 -9.05 5.16
N ALA A 86 -12.74 -10.22 4.55
CA ALA A 86 -11.56 -10.44 3.73
C ALA A 86 -11.53 -9.54 2.47
N SER A 87 -12.70 -9.09 1.99
CA SER A 87 -12.80 -8.17 0.86
C SER A 87 -12.15 -6.81 1.14
N TRP A 88 -12.09 -6.37 2.40
CA TRP A 88 -11.40 -5.14 2.76
C TRP A 88 -9.90 -5.25 2.52
N SER A 89 -9.26 -6.28 3.07
CA SER A 89 -7.80 -6.44 2.97
C SER A 89 -7.33 -6.80 1.56
N LYS A 90 -8.13 -7.57 0.81
CA LYS A 90 -7.78 -7.98 -0.56
C LYS A 90 -8.09 -6.92 -1.62
N HIS A 91 -9.22 -6.22 -1.49
CA HIS A 91 -9.77 -5.40 -2.57
C HIS A 91 -10.09 -3.96 -2.16
N SER A 92 -9.91 -3.61 -0.88
CA SER A 92 -10.29 -2.29 -0.32
C SER A 92 -11.78 -1.95 -0.49
N VAL A 93 -12.65 -2.98 -0.54
CA VAL A 93 -14.12 -2.82 -0.60
C VAL A 93 -14.70 -3.01 0.79
N LEU A 94 -15.60 -2.10 1.23
CA LEU A 94 -16.17 -2.14 2.58
C LEU A 94 -16.99 -3.42 2.82
N PRO A 95 -16.75 -4.15 3.93
CA PRO A 95 -17.53 -5.33 4.30
C PRO A 95 -19.03 -5.06 4.41
N SER A 96 -19.43 -3.92 4.97
CA SER A 96 -20.83 -3.53 5.10
C SER A 96 -21.52 -3.35 3.74
N ILE A 97 -20.82 -2.79 2.77
CA ILE A 97 -21.30 -2.60 1.39
C ILE A 97 -21.43 -3.95 0.70
N THR A 98 -20.40 -4.80 0.78
CA THR A 98 -20.44 -6.16 0.23
C THR A 98 -21.63 -6.96 0.78
N ALA A 99 -21.86 -6.92 2.10
CA ALA A 99 -22.96 -7.62 2.73
C ALA A 99 -24.33 -7.04 2.34
N ALA A 100 -24.46 -5.71 2.30
CA ALA A 100 -25.71 -5.05 1.93
C ALA A 100 -26.09 -5.28 0.46
N GLN A 101 -25.12 -5.23 -0.46
CA GLN A 101 -25.34 -5.56 -1.86
C GLN A 101 -25.72 -7.03 -2.01
N ALA A 102 -24.98 -7.96 -1.37
CA ALA A 102 -25.34 -9.38 -1.40
C ALA A 102 -26.77 -9.62 -0.91
N ALA A 103 -27.17 -8.99 0.20
CA ALA A 103 -28.52 -9.11 0.74
C ALA A 103 -29.59 -8.54 -0.21
N LEU A 104 -29.35 -7.36 -0.78
CA LEU A 104 -30.27 -6.68 -1.68
C LEU A 104 -30.45 -7.44 -3.01
N GLU A 105 -29.34 -7.78 -3.66
CA GLU A 105 -29.34 -8.37 -5.01
C GLU A 105 -29.83 -9.83 -5.02
N SER A 106 -29.56 -10.59 -3.95
CA SER A 106 -29.96 -11.99 -3.85
C SER A 106 -31.28 -12.22 -3.09
N GLY A 107 -31.89 -11.16 -2.55
CA GLY A 107 -33.02 -11.29 -1.64
C GLY A 107 -32.68 -12.16 -0.43
N TRP A 108 -31.58 -11.83 0.27
CA TRP A 108 -31.06 -12.61 1.41
C TRP A 108 -30.73 -14.07 1.06
N GLY A 109 -30.18 -14.29 -0.14
CA GLY A 109 -29.77 -15.60 -0.65
C GLY A 109 -30.90 -16.44 -1.25
N SER A 110 -32.16 -15.97 -1.20
CA SER A 110 -33.33 -16.74 -1.63
C SER A 110 -33.64 -16.67 -3.13
N SER A 111 -32.99 -15.78 -3.90
CA SER A 111 -33.22 -15.65 -5.33
C SER A 111 -32.92 -16.94 -6.10
N GLN A 112 -33.57 -17.13 -7.25
CA GLN A 112 -33.29 -18.27 -8.11
C GLN A 112 -31.82 -18.29 -8.58
N LEU A 113 -31.24 -17.12 -8.83
CA LEU A 113 -29.86 -17.01 -9.28
C LEU A 113 -28.87 -17.38 -8.17
N SER A 114 -29.08 -16.90 -6.94
CA SER A 114 -28.23 -17.25 -5.79
C SER A 114 -28.35 -18.73 -5.40
N THR A 115 -29.54 -19.33 -5.52
CA THR A 115 -29.76 -20.75 -5.17
C THR A 115 -29.30 -21.73 -6.25
N GLN A 116 -29.39 -21.38 -7.53
CA GLN A 116 -28.99 -22.28 -8.64
C GLN A 116 -27.54 -22.08 -9.10
N ALA A 117 -26.99 -20.89 -8.89
CA ALA A 117 -25.68 -20.51 -9.41
C ALA A 117 -24.71 -19.96 -8.36
N ASN A 118 -25.11 -19.90 -7.08
CA ASN A 118 -24.33 -19.28 -6.00
C ASN A 118 -23.96 -17.82 -6.25
N ASN A 119 -24.64 -17.14 -7.20
CA ASN A 119 -24.32 -15.78 -7.61
C ASN A 119 -25.16 -14.79 -6.80
N LEU A 120 -24.53 -14.19 -5.79
CA LEU A 120 -25.19 -13.29 -4.85
C LEU A 120 -25.39 -11.88 -5.39
N PHE A 121 -24.64 -11.49 -6.42
CA PHE A 121 -24.57 -10.10 -6.89
C PHE A 121 -25.09 -9.93 -8.31
N GLY A 122 -25.63 -10.97 -8.96
CA GLY A 122 -26.16 -10.83 -10.33
C GLY A 122 -25.09 -10.60 -11.41
N ILE A 123 -23.82 -10.97 -11.17
CA ILE A 123 -22.74 -10.70 -12.13
C ILE A 123 -22.94 -11.52 -13.41
N LYS A 124 -23.03 -10.84 -14.55
CA LYS A 124 -23.21 -11.44 -15.88
C LYS A 124 -21.91 -12.06 -16.43
N GLY A 125 -22.07 -12.98 -17.38
CA GLY A 125 -21.00 -13.68 -18.08
C GLY A 125 -20.71 -15.06 -17.50
N GLN A 126 -19.44 -15.46 -17.55
CA GLN A 126 -18.99 -16.80 -17.17
C GLN A 126 -17.88 -16.71 -16.13
N TYR A 127 -17.87 -17.63 -15.17
CA TYR A 127 -16.78 -17.79 -14.20
C TYR A 127 -16.09 -19.12 -14.47
N ASN A 128 -14.84 -19.09 -14.93
CA ASN A 128 -14.09 -20.28 -15.37
C ASN A 128 -14.89 -21.17 -16.34
N GLY A 129 -15.58 -20.54 -17.30
CA GLY A 129 -16.44 -21.20 -18.29
C GLY A 129 -17.79 -21.70 -17.74
N GLN A 130 -18.10 -21.48 -16.46
CA GLN A 130 -19.37 -21.87 -15.84
C GLN A 130 -20.35 -20.69 -15.82
N TYR A 131 -21.60 -20.96 -16.25
CA TYR A 131 -22.69 -19.99 -16.24
C TYR A 131 -24.05 -20.68 -16.09
N VAL A 132 -25.08 -19.89 -15.82
CA VAL A 132 -26.48 -20.25 -16.01
C VAL A 132 -27.12 -19.22 -16.94
N GLU A 133 -27.97 -19.66 -17.86
CA GLU A 133 -28.76 -18.77 -18.70
C GLU A 133 -30.09 -18.49 -18.00
N MET A 134 -30.39 -17.21 -17.76
CA MET A 134 -31.64 -16.80 -17.11
C MET A 134 -32.23 -15.56 -17.78
N PRO A 135 -33.57 -15.44 -17.80
CA PRO A 135 -34.22 -14.23 -18.30
C PRO A 135 -33.88 -13.03 -17.39
N THR A 136 -33.59 -11.90 -18.01
CA THR A 136 -33.32 -10.62 -17.36
C THR A 136 -34.04 -9.50 -18.11
N LEU A 137 -34.40 -8.43 -17.39
CA LEU A 137 -34.99 -7.25 -17.98
C LEU A 137 -33.89 -6.34 -18.51
N GLU A 138 -33.91 -6.08 -19.80
CA GLU A 138 -33.03 -5.13 -20.47
C GLU A 138 -33.84 -3.94 -20.97
N TRP A 139 -33.26 -2.74 -20.89
CA TRP A 139 -33.87 -1.56 -21.48
C TRP A 139 -33.35 -1.38 -22.91
N SER A 140 -34.20 -1.64 -23.90
CA SER A 140 -33.87 -1.57 -25.33
C SER A 140 -34.96 -0.84 -26.09
N ASN A 141 -34.57 0.08 -26.99
CA ASN A 141 -35.51 0.87 -27.80
C ASN A 141 -36.61 1.59 -26.98
N GLY A 142 -36.27 2.10 -25.81
CA GLY A 142 -37.20 2.85 -24.95
C GLY A 142 -38.26 1.99 -24.25
N ASN A 143 -38.09 0.66 -24.19
CA ASN A 143 -38.97 -0.25 -23.48
C ASN A 143 -38.17 -1.31 -22.71
N TRP A 144 -38.74 -1.85 -21.63
CA TRP A 144 -38.21 -3.03 -20.95
C TRP A 144 -38.55 -4.28 -21.76
N VAL A 145 -37.53 -5.05 -22.12
CA VAL A 145 -37.67 -6.33 -22.81
C VAL A 145 -37.03 -7.42 -21.96
N THR A 146 -37.65 -8.59 -21.89
CA THR A 146 -37.02 -9.76 -21.27
C THR A 146 -36.14 -10.44 -22.30
N VAL A 147 -34.85 -10.57 -22.00
CA VAL A 147 -33.90 -11.35 -22.80
C VAL A 147 -33.22 -12.37 -21.92
N ASN A 148 -32.75 -13.47 -22.49
CA ASN A 148 -31.86 -14.35 -21.76
C ASN A 148 -30.45 -13.77 -21.71
N ALA A 149 -29.82 -13.83 -20.54
CA ALA A 149 -28.42 -13.49 -20.35
C ALA A 149 -27.69 -14.62 -19.61
N GLU A 150 -26.40 -14.76 -19.90
CA GLU A 150 -25.51 -15.61 -19.13
C GLU A 150 -25.16 -14.91 -17.81
N PHE A 151 -25.34 -15.61 -16.71
CA PHE A 151 -24.90 -15.20 -15.38
C PHE A 151 -23.83 -16.15 -14.87
N ARG A 152 -22.82 -15.59 -14.20
CA ARG A 152 -21.71 -16.37 -13.65
C ARG A 152 -22.26 -17.41 -12.68
N LYS A 153 -21.71 -18.64 -12.75
CA LYS A 153 -22.01 -19.73 -11.82
C LYS A 153 -20.78 -20.02 -10.97
N TYR A 154 -20.96 -19.97 -9.65
CA TYR A 154 -19.87 -20.16 -8.70
C TYR A 154 -19.97 -21.50 -7.96
N PRO A 155 -18.83 -22.05 -7.49
CA PRO A 155 -18.82 -23.23 -6.63
C PRO A 155 -19.59 -23.02 -5.32
N ASP A 156 -19.47 -21.83 -4.72
CA ASP A 156 -20.08 -21.45 -3.44
C ASP A 156 -20.23 -19.92 -3.33
N TRP A 157 -20.92 -19.46 -2.28
CA TRP A 157 -21.10 -18.04 -1.99
C TRP A 157 -19.78 -17.32 -1.67
N SER A 158 -18.81 -18.00 -1.06
CA SER A 158 -17.49 -17.42 -0.77
C SER A 158 -16.80 -16.97 -2.06
N THR A 159 -16.86 -17.79 -3.10
CA THR A 159 -16.31 -17.48 -4.42
C THR A 159 -17.07 -16.32 -5.07
N SER A 160 -18.40 -16.25 -4.90
CA SER A 160 -19.19 -15.11 -5.37
C SER A 160 -18.81 -13.80 -4.68
N VAL A 161 -18.50 -13.83 -3.39
CA VAL A 161 -18.05 -12.65 -2.61
C VAL A 161 -16.65 -12.20 -3.05
N GLU A 162 -15.73 -13.14 -3.30
CA GLU A 162 -14.39 -12.80 -3.82
C GLU A 162 -14.45 -12.19 -5.23
N ASP A 163 -15.26 -12.77 -6.12
CA ASP A 163 -15.43 -12.25 -7.48
C ASP A 163 -16.11 -10.87 -7.51
N HIS A 164 -16.94 -10.55 -6.51
CA HIS A 164 -17.48 -9.21 -6.31
C HIS A 164 -16.41 -8.18 -5.94
N GLY A 165 -15.44 -8.55 -5.10
CA GLY A 165 -14.26 -7.73 -4.84
C GLY A 165 -13.46 -7.46 -6.11
N ASN A 166 -13.20 -8.50 -6.91
CA ASN A 166 -12.51 -8.39 -8.20
C ASN A 166 -13.27 -7.48 -9.19
N PHE A 167 -14.61 -7.56 -9.23
CA PHE A 167 -15.42 -6.71 -10.09
C PHE A 167 -15.15 -5.21 -9.85
N PHE A 168 -14.99 -4.79 -8.59
CA PHE A 168 -14.66 -3.41 -8.27
C PHE A 168 -13.21 -3.05 -8.58
N THR A 169 -12.25 -3.95 -8.36
CA THR A 169 -10.84 -3.68 -8.66
C THR A 169 -10.53 -3.69 -10.15
N ASP A 170 -11.23 -4.49 -10.94
CA ASP A 170 -10.99 -4.64 -12.38
C ASP A 170 -11.71 -3.56 -13.19
N ASN A 171 -12.77 -2.95 -12.64
CA ASN A 171 -13.56 -1.94 -13.33
C ASN A 171 -13.22 -0.54 -12.82
N SER A 172 -12.38 0.17 -13.59
CA SER A 172 -11.92 1.54 -13.31
C SER A 172 -13.02 2.55 -12.99
N ARG A 173 -14.27 2.30 -13.43
CA ARG A 173 -15.45 3.10 -13.08
C ARG A 173 -15.63 3.27 -11.56
N TYR A 174 -15.30 2.24 -10.78
CA TYR A 174 -15.56 2.19 -9.34
C TYR A 174 -14.31 2.40 -8.49
N HIS A 175 -13.15 2.75 -9.06
CA HIS A 175 -11.92 2.90 -8.26
C HIS A 175 -11.99 4.02 -7.22
N ASN A 176 -12.86 5.00 -7.43
CA ASN A 176 -13.13 6.13 -6.53
C ASN A 176 -13.72 5.71 -5.16
N LEU A 177 -14.33 4.53 -5.03
CA LEU A 177 -14.88 4.03 -3.77
C LEU A 177 -13.91 3.14 -2.98
N LEU A 178 -12.86 2.62 -3.63
CA LEU A 178 -11.89 1.72 -3.00
C LEU A 178 -11.14 2.45 -1.88
N GLY A 179 -11.14 1.87 -0.68
CA GLY A 179 -10.47 2.42 0.51
C GLY A 179 -11.25 3.52 1.23
N VAL A 180 -12.41 3.95 0.73
CA VAL A 180 -13.29 4.89 1.43
C VAL A 180 -13.89 4.21 2.65
N LYS A 181 -13.73 4.81 3.84
CA LYS A 181 -14.15 4.22 5.12
C LYS A 181 -15.56 4.62 5.58
N ASP A 182 -16.24 5.48 4.85
CA ASP A 182 -17.63 5.87 5.11
C ASP A 182 -18.58 5.15 4.16
N TYR A 183 -19.35 4.19 4.67
CA TYR A 183 -20.30 3.42 3.87
C TYR A 183 -21.40 4.29 3.23
N LYS A 184 -21.77 5.43 3.84
CA LYS A 184 -22.75 6.34 3.25
C LYS A 184 -22.17 7.00 2.00
N GLN A 185 -20.90 7.39 2.07
CA GLN A 185 -20.18 7.92 0.91
C GLN A 185 -20.06 6.85 -0.19
N VAL A 186 -19.66 5.62 0.15
CA VAL A 186 -19.55 4.53 -0.82
C VAL A 186 -20.88 4.23 -1.50
N ALA A 187 -21.98 4.17 -0.76
CA ALA A 187 -23.32 3.96 -1.31
C ALA A 187 -23.71 5.06 -2.31
N GLN A 188 -23.36 6.32 -2.02
CA GLN A 188 -23.61 7.44 -2.93
C GLN A 188 -22.75 7.37 -4.19
N LEU A 189 -21.47 6.97 -4.08
CA LEU A 189 -20.59 6.76 -5.23
C LEU A 189 -21.11 5.65 -6.14
N LEU A 190 -21.51 4.50 -5.57
CA LEU A 190 -22.13 3.40 -6.33
C LEU A 190 -23.33 3.85 -7.16
N GLN A 191 -24.17 4.72 -6.61
CA GLN A 191 -25.30 5.28 -7.33
C GLN A 191 -24.87 6.27 -8.43
N GLN A 192 -23.93 7.16 -8.13
CA GLN A 192 -23.40 8.14 -9.10
C GLN A 192 -22.70 7.46 -10.28
N ASP A 193 -21.99 6.37 -10.01
CA ASP A 193 -21.25 5.58 -11.00
C ASP A 193 -22.17 4.64 -11.79
N GLY A 194 -23.45 4.56 -11.43
CA GLY A 194 -24.46 3.79 -12.16
C GLY A 194 -24.33 2.29 -11.98
N TYR A 195 -24.05 1.84 -10.74
CA TYR A 195 -24.09 0.42 -10.38
C TYR A 195 -25.50 -0.16 -10.63
N ALA A 196 -26.53 0.59 -10.23
CA ALA A 196 -27.93 0.26 -10.45
C ALA A 196 -28.70 1.42 -11.10
N THR A 197 -29.79 1.10 -11.80
CA THR A 197 -30.72 2.08 -12.38
C THR A 197 -31.77 2.59 -11.39
N ASP A 198 -31.84 1.98 -10.21
CA ASP A 198 -32.75 2.35 -9.14
C ASP A 198 -32.36 3.73 -8.54
N PRO A 199 -33.24 4.73 -8.57
CA PRO A 199 -32.94 6.06 -8.02
C PRO A 199 -32.77 6.09 -6.50
N ASP A 200 -33.17 5.03 -5.78
CA ASP A 200 -33.04 4.93 -4.32
C ASP A 200 -31.98 3.91 -3.87
N TYR A 201 -31.11 3.46 -4.78
CA TYR A 201 -30.13 2.40 -4.50
C TYR A 201 -29.25 2.68 -3.27
N ALA A 202 -28.67 3.89 -3.18
CA ALA A 202 -27.81 4.25 -2.05
C ALA A 202 -28.56 4.19 -0.71
N ASN A 203 -29.81 4.68 -0.69
CA ASN A 203 -30.65 4.69 0.51
C ASN A 203 -31.01 3.27 0.96
N LYS A 204 -31.24 2.34 0.03
CA LYS A 204 -31.51 0.93 0.33
C LYS A 204 -30.31 0.25 0.97
N LEU A 205 -29.11 0.46 0.42
CA LEU A 205 -27.87 -0.07 1.01
C LEU A 205 -27.65 0.47 2.42
N ILE A 206 -27.74 1.79 2.61
CA ILE A 206 -27.61 2.44 3.93
C ILE A 206 -28.62 1.85 4.92
N SER A 207 -29.88 1.66 4.51
CA SER A 207 -30.92 1.10 5.37
C SER A 207 -30.62 -0.33 5.80
N ILE A 208 -30.12 -1.18 4.89
CA ILE A 208 -29.72 -2.56 5.20
C ILE A 208 -28.53 -2.57 6.17
N ILE A 209 -27.53 -1.72 5.93
CA ILE A 209 -26.34 -1.60 6.78
C ILE A 209 -26.75 -1.22 8.20
N GLU A 210 -27.53 -0.14 8.36
CA GLU A 210 -27.93 0.37 9.67
C GLU A 210 -28.86 -0.62 10.40
N ALA A 211 -29.81 -1.24 9.71
CA ALA A 211 -30.77 -2.19 10.30
C ALA A 211 -30.11 -3.48 10.82
N ASN A 212 -28.98 -3.89 10.24
CA ASN A 212 -28.26 -5.12 10.59
C ASN A 212 -26.93 -4.85 11.28
N ASN A 213 -26.65 -3.59 11.65
CA ASN A 213 -25.41 -3.15 12.30
C ASN A 213 -24.14 -3.58 11.52
N LEU A 214 -24.18 -3.57 10.19
CA LEU A 214 -23.08 -4.05 9.35
C LEU A 214 -21.85 -3.14 9.39
N GLN A 215 -22.00 -1.88 9.84
CA GLN A 215 -20.87 -1.01 10.15
C GLN A 215 -19.93 -1.61 11.20
N SER A 216 -20.41 -2.53 12.05
CA SER A 216 -19.56 -3.26 12.99
C SER A 216 -18.57 -4.18 12.27
N TRP A 217 -18.91 -4.68 11.08
CA TRP A 217 -18.00 -5.49 10.27
C TRP A 217 -16.95 -4.62 9.60
N ASP A 218 -17.28 -3.38 9.23
CA ASP A 218 -16.27 -2.41 8.80
C ASP A 218 -15.28 -2.14 9.94
N GLN A 219 -15.78 -1.90 11.16
CA GLN A 219 -14.92 -1.71 12.32
C GLN A 219 -14.09 -2.97 12.63
N GLU A 220 -14.66 -4.16 12.52
CA GLU A 220 -13.94 -5.43 12.67
C GLU A 220 -12.86 -5.57 11.60
N ALA A 221 -13.17 -5.26 10.35
CA ALA A 221 -12.22 -5.27 9.25
C ALA A 221 -11.10 -4.24 9.46
N PHE A 222 -11.43 -3.00 9.87
CA PHE A 222 -10.44 -1.97 10.21
C PHE A 222 -9.62 -2.34 11.44
N SER A 223 -10.20 -3.07 12.40
CA SER A 223 -9.52 -3.57 13.59
C SER A 223 -8.61 -4.76 13.26
N SER A 224 -8.99 -5.58 12.28
CA SER A 224 -8.12 -6.58 11.67
C SER A 224 -7.10 -5.95 10.70
N ASP A 225 -7.35 -4.72 10.25
CA ASP A 225 -6.41 -3.86 9.50
C ASP A 225 -5.45 -3.11 10.44
N THR A 226 -5.70 -3.10 11.76
CA THR A 226 -4.64 -2.99 12.79
C THR A 226 -3.83 -4.29 12.92
N SER A 227 -3.68 -5.04 11.83
CA SER A 227 -2.75 -6.17 11.73
C SER A 227 -1.30 -5.71 11.88
N ALA A 228 -1.01 -4.43 11.64
CA ALA A 228 0.24 -3.81 12.03
C ALA A 228 0.07 -2.32 12.41
N ALA A 229 0.79 -1.88 13.43
CA ALA A 229 0.89 -0.47 13.82
C ALA A 229 2.32 -0.18 14.24
N GLY A 230 2.71 1.10 14.30
CA GLY A 230 4.04 1.46 14.73
C GLY A 230 4.27 2.95 14.72
N SER A 231 5.35 3.35 15.39
CA SER A 231 5.85 4.71 15.39
C SER A 231 7.36 4.70 15.39
N LEU A 232 7.95 5.62 14.63
CA LEU A 232 9.36 5.95 14.75
C LEU A 232 9.45 7.06 15.80
N ASP A 233 9.96 6.71 16.98
CA ASP A 233 10.05 7.61 18.12
C ASP A 233 11.16 8.65 17.92
N ASP A 234 12.27 8.23 17.30
CA ASP A 234 13.40 9.09 16.99
C ASP A 234 14.24 8.52 15.83
N TYR A 235 14.93 9.40 15.11
CA TYR A 235 15.95 9.01 14.15
C TYR A 235 17.03 10.08 14.02
N SER A 236 18.25 9.64 13.70
CA SER A 236 19.33 10.54 13.29
C SER A 236 20.22 9.90 12.25
N VAL A 237 20.81 10.75 11.40
CA VAL A 237 21.69 10.33 10.31
C VAL A 237 23.04 10.99 10.53
N ASP A 238 24.04 10.15 10.80
CA ASP A 238 25.45 10.52 10.78
C ASP A 238 26.07 10.07 9.44
N PRO A 239 27.25 10.56 9.06
CA PRO A 239 27.85 10.22 7.76
C PRO A 239 28.07 8.72 7.50
N ALA A 240 28.12 7.86 8.51
CA ALA A 240 28.23 6.40 8.33
C ALA A 240 27.05 5.60 8.89
N THR A 241 26.24 6.18 9.77
CA THR A 241 25.25 5.44 10.54
C THR A 241 23.87 6.09 10.52
N LEU A 242 22.86 5.24 10.43
CA LEU A 242 21.45 5.57 10.58
C LEU A 242 21.00 5.03 11.94
N LYS A 243 20.70 5.93 12.87
CA LYS A 243 20.16 5.58 14.18
C LYS A 243 18.64 5.63 14.12
N LEU A 244 17.98 4.57 14.56
CA LEU A 244 16.53 4.43 14.55
C LEU A 244 16.04 3.92 15.89
N ARG A 245 15.05 4.60 16.46
CA ARG A 245 14.34 4.12 17.64
C ARG A 245 12.85 4.20 17.41
N GLY A 246 12.14 3.14 17.78
CA GLY A 246 10.70 3.10 17.60
C GLY A 246 10.10 1.81 18.08
N TRP A 247 8.88 1.56 17.62
CA TRP A 247 8.18 0.32 17.84
C TRP A 247 7.28 0.00 16.66
N SER A 248 7.03 -1.28 16.46
CA SER A 248 5.98 -1.76 15.58
C SER A 248 5.33 -2.98 16.21
N VAL A 249 4.06 -3.22 15.97
CA VAL A 249 3.33 -4.41 16.37
C VAL A 249 2.75 -5.06 15.13
N ALA A 250 2.60 -6.37 15.15
CA ALA A 250 1.77 -7.08 14.19
C ALA A 250 0.97 -8.19 14.88
N SER A 251 -0.29 -8.39 14.49
CA SER A 251 -1.23 -9.32 15.15
C SER A 251 -0.78 -10.78 15.11
N ASP A 252 0.03 -11.15 14.12
CA ASP A 252 0.60 -12.48 13.91
C ASP A 252 2.11 -12.53 14.20
N SER A 253 2.66 -11.51 14.85
CA SER A 253 4.10 -11.41 15.16
C SER A 253 4.64 -12.60 15.97
N THR A 254 3.81 -13.23 16.81
CA THR A 254 4.22 -14.39 17.61
C THR A 254 4.48 -15.65 16.80
N GLU A 255 3.94 -15.75 15.58
CA GLU A 255 4.20 -16.84 14.64
C GLU A 255 5.41 -16.53 13.73
N LYS A 256 5.95 -15.31 13.84
CA LYS A 256 6.94 -14.71 12.95
C LYS A 256 8.14 -14.18 13.77
N PRO A 257 9.01 -15.05 14.29
CA PRO A 257 10.00 -14.69 15.31
C PRO A 257 11.16 -13.84 14.78
N ILE A 258 11.29 -13.67 13.46
CA ILE A 258 12.40 -12.95 12.85
C ILE A 258 11.95 -11.54 12.54
N SER A 259 12.77 -10.56 12.91
CA SER A 259 12.50 -9.14 12.67
C SER A 259 13.57 -8.50 11.81
N TYR A 260 13.12 -7.65 10.89
CA TYR A 260 13.98 -6.86 10.01
C TYR A 260 13.52 -5.41 9.99
N LEU A 261 14.47 -4.51 9.81
CA LEU A 261 14.23 -3.17 9.28
C LEU A 261 14.70 -3.11 7.83
N PHE A 262 13.94 -2.42 7.00
CA PHE A 262 14.26 -2.15 5.61
C PHE A 262 14.32 -0.65 5.40
N ALA A 263 15.24 -0.22 4.54
CA ALA A 263 15.18 1.08 3.91
C ALA A 263 14.70 0.91 2.48
N VAL A 264 13.54 1.51 2.19
CA VAL A 264 12.94 1.52 0.85
C VAL A 264 13.03 2.92 0.27
N ASP A 265 13.30 3.02 -1.03
CA ASP A 265 13.32 4.31 -1.73
C ASP A 265 11.93 4.98 -1.61
N ALA A 266 11.92 6.25 -1.21
CA ALA A 266 10.67 6.96 -0.93
C ALA A 266 9.84 7.26 -2.20
N ASN A 267 10.43 7.18 -3.39
CA ASN A 267 9.75 7.44 -4.66
C ASN A 267 9.34 6.15 -5.36
N THR A 268 10.22 5.15 -5.37
CA THR A 268 10.01 3.90 -6.13
C THR A 268 9.50 2.73 -5.28
N ASN A 269 9.56 2.86 -3.94
CA ASN A 269 9.34 1.77 -2.98
C ASN A 269 10.27 0.57 -3.16
N GLN A 270 11.36 0.73 -3.91
CA GLN A 270 12.37 -0.32 -4.08
C GLN A 270 13.13 -0.52 -2.78
N GLU A 271 13.34 -1.77 -2.38
CA GLU A 271 14.25 -2.09 -1.29
C GLU A 271 15.70 -1.74 -1.66
N LEU A 272 16.35 -0.93 -0.81
CA LEU A 272 17.74 -0.53 -0.98
C LEU A 272 18.66 -1.18 0.06
N ALA A 273 18.13 -1.49 1.25
CA ALA A 273 18.87 -2.17 2.31
C ALA A 273 17.91 -2.89 3.28
N ARG A 274 18.45 -3.91 3.95
CA ARG A 274 17.79 -4.63 5.04
C ARG A 274 18.76 -4.92 6.18
N TRP A 275 18.26 -4.91 7.40
CA TRP A 275 19.00 -5.24 8.61
C TRP A 275 18.17 -6.13 9.51
N LYS A 276 18.75 -7.25 9.93
CA LYS A 276 18.14 -8.12 10.94
C LYS A 276 18.28 -7.45 12.30
N ILE A 277 17.18 -7.35 13.05
CA ILE A 277 17.14 -6.67 14.34
C ILE A 277 16.65 -7.62 15.44
N ASN A 278 16.92 -7.25 16.70
CA ASN A 278 16.31 -7.88 17.85
C ASN A 278 15.28 -6.92 18.45
N ARG A 279 14.09 -7.44 18.77
CA ARG A 279 13.04 -6.63 19.39
C ARG A 279 13.35 -6.36 20.86
N THR A 280 12.95 -5.19 21.34
CA THR A 280 13.06 -4.77 22.74
C THR A 280 11.69 -4.60 23.39
N GLU A 281 11.66 -4.66 24.72
CA GLU A 281 10.41 -4.52 25.47
C GLU A 281 9.89 -3.08 25.48
N ARG A 282 8.57 -2.93 25.30
CA ARG A 282 7.82 -1.67 25.31
C ARG A 282 6.51 -1.83 26.10
N PRO A 283 6.57 -1.73 27.44
CA PRO A 283 5.38 -1.86 28.29
C PRO A 283 4.30 -0.81 28.02
N ASP A 284 4.70 0.37 27.55
CA ASP A 284 3.80 1.44 27.10
C ASP A 284 2.98 1.03 25.87
N VAL A 285 3.62 0.37 24.90
CA VAL A 285 2.96 -0.16 23.70
C VAL A 285 2.03 -1.33 24.07
N GLN A 286 2.47 -2.24 24.93
CA GLN A 286 1.63 -3.34 25.43
C GLN A 286 0.34 -2.84 26.12
N ARG A 287 0.41 -1.70 26.83
CA ARG A 287 -0.76 -1.09 27.46
C ARG A 287 -1.69 -0.41 26.45
N ALA A 288 -1.14 0.13 25.36
CA ALA A 288 -1.93 0.76 24.29
C ALA A 288 -2.54 -0.25 23.31
N TYR A 289 -1.87 -1.38 23.08
CA TYR A 289 -2.28 -2.45 22.17
C TYR A 289 -2.39 -3.81 22.89
N PRO A 290 -3.15 -3.91 24.00
CA PRO A 290 -3.23 -5.14 24.79
C PRO A 290 -3.81 -6.33 24.03
N GLN A 291 -4.58 -6.07 22.98
CA GLN A 291 -5.18 -7.06 22.09
C GLN A 291 -4.18 -7.69 21.12
N ILE A 292 -3.02 -7.06 20.87
CA ILE A 292 -2.00 -7.60 19.96
C ILE A 292 -1.02 -8.45 20.76
N THR A 293 -1.07 -9.76 20.52
CA THR A 293 -0.13 -10.72 21.09
C THR A 293 1.29 -10.35 20.64
N GLY A 294 2.23 -10.28 21.59
CA GLY A 294 3.62 -9.89 21.30
C GLY A 294 3.88 -8.39 21.33
N SER A 295 2.87 -7.54 21.60
CA SER A 295 3.04 -6.08 21.66
C SER A 295 4.04 -5.59 22.73
N LEU A 296 4.30 -6.39 23.77
CA LEU A 296 5.42 -6.13 24.69
C LEU A 296 6.77 -6.11 23.96
N ASN A 297 7.04 -7.03 23.04
CA ASN A 297 8.32 -7.12 22.31
C ASN A 297 8.23 -6.43 20.94
N SER A 298 7.83 -5.16 20.95
CA SER A 298 7.57 -4.36 19.75
C SER A 298 8.67 -3.36 19.41
N GLY A 299 9.51 -3.03 20.40
CA GLY A 299 10.52 -1.98 20.29
C GLY A 299 11.71 -2.34 19.42
N PHE A 300 12.44 -1.32 19.00
CA PHE A 300 13.78 -1.41 18.43
C PHE A 300 14.55 -0.11 18.76
N ASP A 301 15.87 -0.24 18.94
CA ASP A 301 16.82 0.86 19.14
C ASP A 301 18.15 0.44 18.49
N GLU A 302 18.36 0.90 17.26
CA GLU A 302 19.37 0.36 16.35
C GLU A 302 20.30 1.47 15.84
N SER A 303 21.58 1.14 15.70
CA SER A 303 22.59 1.98 15.05
C SER A 303 23.14 1.26 13.83
N LEU A 304 22.53 1.52 12.68
CA LEU A 304 22.73 0.76 11.44
C LEU A 304 23.80 1.39 10.56
N THR A 305 24.72 0.60 10.02
CA THR A 305 25.66 1.08 8.99
C THR A 305 24.89 1.39 7.70
N ILE A 306 25.17 2.55 7.09
CA ILE A 306 24.58 2.99 5.82
C ILE A 306 25.39 2.39 4.65
N PRO A 307 24.86 1.38 3.94
CA PRO A 307 25.50 0.86 2.73
C PRO A 307 25.46 1.88 1.58
N ASP A 308 26.31 1.65 0.58
CA ASP A 308 26.43 2.52 -0.60
C ASP A 308 25.14 2.61 -1.41
N SER A 309 24.31 1.56 -1.39
CA SER A 309 22.99 1.52 -2.05
C SER A 309 21.99 2.55 -1.51
N LEU A 310 22.23 3.13 -0.33
CA LEU A 310 21.37 4.17 0.25
C LEU A 310 21.86 5.58 -0.02
N ARG A 311 23.12 5.77 -0.44
CA ARG A 311 23.76 7.09 -0.49
C ARG A 311 23.05 7.99 -1.48
N GLY A 312 22.66 9.17 -1.01
CA GLY A 312 21.90 10.14 -1.82
C GLY A 312 20.41 9.88 -1.96
N HIS A 313 19.90 8.74 -1.47
CA HIS A 313 18.48 8.43 -1.55
C HIS A 313 17.69 9.10 -0.43
N GLN A 314 16.42 9.36 -0.71
CA GLN A 314 15.41 9.60 0.31
C GLN A 314 14.70 8.28 0.58
N VAL A 315 14.63 7.87 1.83
CA VAL A 315 14.14 6.53 2.20
C VAL A 315 13.02 6.60 3.24
N ARG A 316 12.12 5.62 3.17
CA ARG A 316 11.23 5.28 4.29
C ARG A 316 11.75 4.03 4.97
N ILE A 317 11.49 3.93 6.26
CA ILE A 317 11.80 2.72 7.01
C ILE A 317 10.56 1.83 7.02
N MET A 318 10.76 0.53 6.82
CA MET A 318 9.73 -0.49 6.99
C MET A 318 10.21 -1.52 8.00
N ALA A 319 9.40 -1.79 9.02
CA ALA A 319 9.62 -2.90 9.94
C ALA A 319 8.86 -4.14 9.44
N ARG A 320 9.51 -5.30 9.52
CA ARG A 320 8.93 -6.60 9.13
C ARG A 320 9.03 -7.59 10.26
N TYR A 321 7.97 -8.36 10.45
CA TYR A 321 7.97 -9.65 11.14
C TYR A 321 7.89 -10.76 10.09
N THR A 322 8.67 -11.83 10.23
CA THR A 322 8.68 -12.96 9.29
C THR A 322 9.06 -14.27 9.96
N SER A 323 8.62 -15.39 9.37
CA SER A 323 9.10 -16.72 9.70
C SER A 323 10.22 -17.21 8.77
N ASP A 324 10.53 -16.46 7.69
CA ASP A 324 11.58 -16.79 6.72
C ASP A 324 12.94 -16.28 7.21
N PRO A 325 13.97 -17.15 7.35
CA PRO A 325 15.32 -16.72 7.70
C PRO A 325 15.89 -15.63 6.79
N ALA A 326 15.54 -15.62 5.49
CA ALA A 326 15.95 -14.58 4.56
C ALA A 326 15.04 -13.34 4.59
N GLY A 327 13.87 -13.45 5.22
CA GLY A 327 12.88 -12.38 5.38
C GLY A 327 12.16 -11.99 4.10
N ASN A 328 12.05 -12.88 3.11
CA ASN A 328 11.42 -12.61 1.82
C ASN A 328 9.94 -12.99 1.78
N ASN A 329 9.51 -13.94 2.62
CA ASN A 329 8.19 -14.56 2.57
C ASN A 329 7.50 -14.52 3.94
N ASN A 330 6.20 -14.86 3.95
CA ASN A 330 5.36 -14.94 5.15
C ASN A 330 5.62 -13.79 6.13
N ALA A 331 5.43 -12.57 5.62
CA ALA A 331 5.81 -11.34 6.29
C ALA A 331 4.60 -10.54 6.76
N SER A 332 4.79 -9.74 7.81
CA SER A 332 3.87 -8.68 8.23
C SER A 332 4.66 -7.38 8.32
N ASP A 333 4.26 -6.40 7.55
CA ASP A 333 5.03 -5.18 7.33
C ASP A 333 4.33 -3.96 7.89
N PHE A 334 5.14 -3.04 8.41
CA PHE A 334 4.71 -1.71 8.79
C PHE A 334 5.70 -0.68 8.25
N THR A 335 5.24 0.19 7.35
CA THR A 335 6.07 1.29 6.81
C THR A 335 5.83 2.57 7.59
N PHE A 336 6.90 3.14 8.14
CA PHE A 336 6.85 4.42 8.85
C PHE A 336 6.70 5.57 7.84
N GLY A 337 5.91 6.58 8.19
CA GLY A 337 5.60 7.70 7.28
C GLY A 337 6.77 8.68 7.06
N GLN A 338 7.76 8.67 7.94
CA GLN A 338 8.92 9.56 7.90
C GLN A 338 9.79 9.28 6.66
N VAL A 339 10.13 10.34 5.93
CA VAL A 339 11.09 10.31 4.83
C VAL A 339 12.44 10.82 5.35
N ILE A 340 13.46 9.97 5.31
CA ILE A 340 14.81 10.23 5.80
C ILE A 340 15.72 10.47 4.61
N SER A 341 16.42 11.61 4.58
CA SER A 341 17.42 11.89 3.54
C SER A 341 18.77 11.31 3.94
N ILE A 342 19.32 10.44 3.10
CA ILE A 342 20.64 9.85 3.30
C ILE A 342 21.68 10.70 2.55
N PRO A 343 22.73 11.20 3.23
CA PRO A 343 23.73 12.03 2.58
C PRO A 343 24.49 11.26 1.50
N GLN A 344 24.95 11.99 0.49
CA GLN A 344 25.91 11.49 -0.49
C GLN A 344 27.21 11.07 0.22
N VAL A 345 28.04 10.29 -0.47
CA VAL A 345 29.38 9.99 0.02
C VAL A 345 30.19 11.29 0.03
N GLU A 346 30.75 11.64 1.19
CA GLU A 346 31.70 12.73 1.32
C GLU A 346 33.09 12.12 1.20
N SER A 347 33.92 12.62 0.29
CA SER A 347 35.31 12.18 0.17
C SER A 347 36.21 13.37 -0.06
N GLU A 348 37.30 13.39 0.70
CA GLU A 348 38.29 14.46 0.72
C GLU A 348 39.69 13.86 0.68
N GLY A 349 40.66 14.60 0.17
CA GLY A 349 42.03 14.13 0.13
C GLY A 349 42.99 15.15 -0.43
N HIS A 350 44.26 14.96 -0.13
CA HIS A 350 45.33 15.77 -0.64
C HIS A 350 46.60 14.94 -0.83
N LEU A 351 47.30 15.16 -1.95
CA LEU A 351 48.62 14.63 -2.18
C LEU A 351 49.64 15.66 -1.67
N ASP A 352 50.27 15.35 -0.53
CA ASP A 352 51.19 16.25 0.15
C ASP A 352 52.52 16.36 -0.59
N GLU A 353 53.02 15.24 -1.08
CA GLU A 353 54.29 15.16 -1.80
C GLU A 353 54.28 13.98 -2.78
N TYR A 354 54.98 14.16 -3.91
CA TYR A 354 55.34 13.07 -4.80
C TYR A 354 56.77 13.26 -5.32
N ASN A 355 57.47 12.15 -5.53
CA ASN A 355 58.80 12.16 -6.14
C ASN A 355 58.95 10.99 -7.12
N VAL A 356 59.34 11.31 -8.35
CA VAL A 356 59.61 10.33 -9.41
C VAL A 356 61.13 10.18 -9.55
N GLY A 357 61.67 9.08 -9.03
CA GLY A 357 63.07 8.69 -9.20
C GLY A 357 63.30 7.92 -10.51
N GLN A 358 64.52 7.40 -10.69
CA GLN A 358 64.85 6.57 -11.86
C GLN A 358 64.04 5.26 -11.89
N ASP A 359 63.89 4.59 -10.73
CA ASP A 359 63.20 3.30 -10.59
C ASP A 359 62.15 3.29 -9.48
N THR A 360 61.83 4.45 -8.89
CA THR A 360 60.92 4.54 -7.74
C THR A 360 59.92 5.67 -7.89
N LEU A 361 58.73 5.48 -7.30
CA LEU A 361 57.71 6.50 -7.12
C LEU A 361 57.39 6.62 -5.63
N THR A 362 57.69 7.75 -5.02
CA THR A 362 57.31 8.06 -3.64
C THR A 362 56.03 8.89 -3.65
N LEU A 363 55.04 8.48 -2.87
CA LEU A 363 53.76 9.17 -2.72
C LEU A 363 53.46 9.36 -1.24
N ARG A 364 53.18 10.60 -0.85
CA ARG A 364 52.74 10.95 0.49
C ARG A 364 51.49 11.82 0.41
N GLY A 365 50.50 11.49 1.23
CA GLY A 365 49.26 12.23 1.27
C GLY A 365 48.26 11.64 2.23
N TRP A 366 47.00 12.00 2.03
CA TRP A 366 45.87 11.45 2.75
C TRP A 366 44.61 11.48 1.89
N SER A 367 43.69 10.58 2.18
CA SER A 367 42.32 10.60 1.64
C SER A 367 41.39 10.06 2.71
N ALA A 368 40.17 10.58 2.82
CA ALA A 368 39.14 10.05 3.70
C ALA A 368 37.81 9.99 2.93
N ALA A 369 36.97 9.01 3.27
CA ALA A 369 35.65 8.86 2.68
C ALA A 369 34.63 8.44 3.75
N SER A 370 33.43 9.01 3.72
CA SER A 370 32.42 8.80 4.76
C SER A 370 31.86 7.38 4.81
N ASN A 371 32.02 6.62 3.72
CA ASN A 371 31.64 5.21 3.58
C ASN A 371 32.86 4.27 3.61
N SER A 372 33.99 4.69 4.18
CA SER A 372 35.22 3.87 4.26
C SER A 372 35.22 2.85 5.41
N THR A 373 34.31 2.97 6.37
CA THR A 373 34.39 2.24 7.66
C THR A 373 34.25 0.73 7.53
N ASP A 374 33.54 0.24 6.52
CA ASP A 374 33.35 -1.18 6.20
C ASP A 374 34.31 -1.68 5.11
N LYS A 375 35.29 -0.86 4.71
CA LYS A 375 36.21 -1.10 3.60
C LYS A 375 37.67 -1.16 4.11
N PRO A 376 38.10 -2.29 4.67
CA PRO A 376 39.38 -2.40 5.39
C PRO A 376 40.61 -2.38 4.48
N ILE A 377 40.45 -2.51 3.17
CA ILE A 377 41.55 -2.60 2.22
C ILE A 377 41.73 -1.24 1.53
N SER A 378 42.99 -0.81 1.39
CA SER A 378 43.32 0.44 0.72
C SER A 378 44.30 0.22 -0.43
N TYR A 379 44.06 0.94 -1.52
CA TYR A 379 44.91 0.95 -2.71
C TYR A 379 45.21 2.37 -3.16
N LEU A 380 46.36 2.54 -3.81
CA LEU A 380 46.64 3.66 -4.71
C LEU A 380 46.66 3.14 -6.14
N PHE A 381 46.01 3.85 -7.04
CA PHE A 381 46.01 3.59 -8.47
C PHE A 381 46.75 4.72 -9.19
N ALA A 382 47.56 4.36 -10.17
CA ALA A 382 48.07 5.30 -11.17
C ALA A 382 47.20 5.19 -12.42
N LEU A 383 46.47 6.25 -12.71
CA LEU A 383 45.62 6.38 -13.88
C LEU A 383 46.32 7.24 -14.91
N ASP A 384 46.27 6.87 -16.19
CA ASP A 384 46.66 7.77 -17.26
C ASP A 384 45.79 9.03 -17.22
N ALA A 385 46.42 10.21 -17.21
CA ALA A 385 45.74 11.48 -16.96
C ALA A 385 44.77 11.89 -18.10
N ASN A 386 44.93 11.33 -19.30
CA ASN A 386 44.12 11.66 -20.47
C ASN A 386 42.96 10.69 -20.67
N THR A 387 43.21 9.40 -20.43
CA THR A 387 42.27 8.31 -20.72
C THR A 387 41.58 7.76 -19.48
N ASN A 388 42.07 8.12 -18.28
CA ASN A 388 41.71 7.51 -16.99
C ASN A 388 41.91 5.98 -16.95
N GLN A 389 42.70 5.43 -17.88
CA GLN A 389 43.03 4.02 -17.88
C GLN A 389 43.97 3.72 -16.71
N GLU A 390 43.69 2.65 -15.96
CA GLU A 390 44.61 2.15 -14.95
C GLU A 390 45.89 1.62 -15.60
N LEU A 391 47.03 2.12 -15.11
CA LEU A 391 48.37 1.69 -15.54
C LEU A 391 49.12 0.91 -14.46
N ALA A 392 48.80 1.16 -13.18
CA ALA A 392 49.34 0.43 -12.04
C ALA A 392 48.44 0.58 -10.80
N ARG A 393 48.55 -0.38 -9.86
CA ARG A 393 47.94 -0.31 -8.54
C ARG A 393 48.87 -0.82 -7.46
N TRP A 394 48.76 -0.28 -6.26
CA TRP A 394 49.51 -0.72 -5.07
C TRP A 394 48.60 -0.81 -3.86
N LYS A 395 48.64 -1.95 -3.18
CA LYS A 395 48.00 -2.10 -1.87
C LYS A 395 48.83 -1.33 -0.83
N ILE A 396 48.17 -0.54 -0.01
CA ILE A 396 48.82 0.31 1.00
C ILE A 396 48.27 0.04 2.40
N ASN A 397 49.07 0.37 3.41
CA ASN A 397 48.59 0.48 4.78
C ASN A 397 48.34 1.95 5.11
N ARG A 398 47.22 2.25 5.77
CA ARG A 398 46.91 3.61 6.18
C ARG A 398 47.73 4.00 7.41
N THR A 399 48.12 5.26 7.48
CA THR A 399 48.85 5.85 8.61
C THR A 399 48.01 6.93 9.30
N GLU A 400 48.33 7.20 10.56
CA GLU A 400 47.63 8.21 11.34
C GLU A 400 47.93 9.64 10.87
N ARG A 401 46.89 10.47 10.81
CA ARG A 401 46.89 11.89 10.46
C ARG A 401 46.02 12.69 11.44
N PRO A 402 46.53 12.99 12.65
CA PRO A 402 45.78 13.75 13.66
C PRO A 402 45.39 15.16 13.20
N ASP A 403 46.17 15.75 12.29
CA ASP A 403 45.87 17.01 11.62
C ASP A 403 44.63 16.92 10.73
N VAL A 404 44.50 15.84 9.95
CA VAL A 404 43.33 15.57 9.10
C VAL A 404 42.11 15.30 9.97
N GLN A 405 42.22 14.50 11.03
CA GLN A 405 41.13 14.25 11.98
C GLN A 405 40.60 15.54 12.63
N ARG A 406 41.47 16.53 12.86
CA ARG A 406 41.08 17.83 13.40
C ARG A 406 40.34 18.69 12.38
N ALA A 407 40.74 18.63 11.11
CA ALA A 407 40.12 19.40 10.02
C ALA A 407 38.81 18.79 9.52
N TYR A 408 38.73 17.46 9.48
CA TYR A 408 37.57 16.70 8.99
C TYR A 408 37.05 15.72 10.06
N PRO A 409 36.63 16.21 11.24
CA PRO A 409 36.15 15.36 12.32
C PRO A 409 34.86 14.60 11.98
N GLN A 410 34.10 15.10 11.00
CA GLN A 410 32.85 14.51 10.56
C GLN A 410 33.03 13.29 9.66
N ILE A 411 34.18 13.12 8.99
CA ILE A 411 34.42 11.99 8.09
C ILE A 411 34.99 10.82 8.90
N PRO A 412 34.26 9.69 9.05
CA PRO A 412 34.77 8.54 9.77
C PRO A 412 36.07 8.01 9.16
N GLY A 413 37.02 7.64 10.04
CA GLY A 413 38.33 7.15 9.61
C GLY A 413 39.32 8.24 9.19
N SER A 414 38.99 9.53 9.30
CA SER A 414 39.90 10.62 8.93
C SER A 414 41.21 10.63 9.72
N LEU A 415 41.24 10.07 10.94
CA LEU A 415 42.51 9.78 11.64
C LEU A 415 43.39 8.80 10.88
N ASN A 416 42.86 7.72 10.31
CA ASN A 416 43.64 6.70 9.58
C ASN A 416 43.53 6.91 8.06
N SER A 417 43.74 8.15 7.61
CA SER A 417 43.58 8.57 6.21
C SER A 417 44.90 8.63 5.45
N GLY A 418 46.03 8.67 6.15
CA GLY A 418 47.34 8.92 5.59
C GLY A 418 47.91 7.76 4.78
N PHE A 419 48.87 8.08 3.93
CA PHE A 419 49.79 7.14 3.30
C PHE A 419 51.14 7.84 3.07
N ASP A 420 52.23 7.08 3.19
CA ASP A 420 53.60 7.53 2.94
C ASP A 420 54.40 6.30 2.51
N GLU A 421 54.46 6.08 1.21
CA GLU A 421 54.96 4.84 0.64
C GLU A 421 55.87 5.12 -0.56
N THR A 422 56.86 4.25 -0.75
CA THR A 422 57.74 4.26 -1.93
C THR A 422 57.61 2.95 -2.68
N PHE A 423 57.20 3.05 -3.94
CA PHE A 423 56.96 1.92 -4.82
C PHE A 423 58.07 1.80 -5.86
N LYS A 424 58.31 0.57 -6.33
CA LYS A 424 59.05 0.37 -7.58
C LYS A 424 58.23 0.94 -8.74
N LEU A 425 58.86 1.77 -9.57
CA LEU A 425 58.25 2.39 -10.75
C LEU A 425 58.04 1.31 -11.84
N PRO A 426 56.80 0.97 -12.20
CA PRO A 426 56.53 0.03 -13.27
C PRO A 426 56.84 0.63 -14.64
N ASP A 427 57.33 -0.19 -15.58
CA ASP A 427 57.57 0.25 -16.96
C ASP A 427 56.28 0.72 -17.65
N SER A 428 55.10 0.25 -17.21
CA SER A 428 53.80 0.71 -17.72
C SER A 428 53.53 2.19 -17.46
N LEU A 429 54.22 2.83 -16.52
CA LEU A 429 54.08 4.26 -16.24
C LEU A 429 55.03 5.13 -17.06
N LYS A 430 56.12 4.58 -17.60
CA LYS A 430 57.15 5.36 -18.30
C LYS A 430 56.55 6.07 -19.51
N GLY A 431 56.89 7.34 -19.65
CA GLY A 431 56.38 8.21 -20.71
C GLY A 431 54.91 8.64 -20.58
N HIS A 432 54.22 8.25 -19.51
CA HIS A 432 52.83 8.67 -19.25
C HIS A 432 52.76 9.87 -18.31
N GLN A 433 51.69 10.66 -18.47
CA GLN A 433 51.24 11.59 -17.44
C GLN A 433 50.17 10.88 -16.62
N ILE A 434 50.32 10.85 -15.30
CA ILE A 434 49.44 10.07 -14.44
C ILE A 434 48.74 10.94 -13.39
N ARG A 435 47.53 10.54 -12.99
CA ARG A 435 46.88 10.96 -11.76
C ARG A 435 46.89 9.82 -10.77
N ILE A 436 46.95 10.15 -9.49
CA ILE A 436 46.80 9.16 -8.43
C ILE A 436 45.33 9.13 -7.99
N MET A 437 44.80 7.94 -7.76
CA MET A 437 43.51 7.74 -7.12
C MET A 437 43.69 6.85 -5.89
N ALA A 438 43.22 7.31 -4.74
CA ALA A 438 43.14 6.50 -3.54
C ALA A 438 41.79 5.79 -3.47
N ARG A 439 41.80 4.51 -3.12
CA ARG A 439 40.60 3.68 -2.98
C ARG A 439 40.53 3.04 -1.61
N TYR A 440 39.36 3.08 -1.00
CA TYR A 440 38.95 2.14 0.05
C TYR A 440 38.09 1.04 -0.57
N THR A 441 38.26 -0.21 -0.17
CA THR A 441 37.47 -1.33 -0.69
C THR A 441 37.37 -2.48 0.31
N SER A 442 36.30 -3.27 0.21
CA SER A 442 36.19 -4.57 0.89
C SER A 442 36.64 -5.75 0.01
N ASP A 443 36.95 -5.50 -1.27
CA ASP A 443 37.40 -6.51 -2.24
C ASP A 443 38.91 -6.75 -2.11
N LEU A 444 39.29 -8.02 -2.03
CA LEU A 444 40.70 -8.43 -1.92
C LEU A 444 41.53 -8.00 -3.14
N ASP A 445 40.91 -7.92 -4.31
CA ASP A 445 41.57 -7.47 -5.54
C ASP A 445 41.37 -5.96 -5.79
N GLY A 446 40.49 -5.32 -5.01
CA GLY A 446 40.19 -3.90 -5.04
C GLY A 446 39.39 -3.42 -6.25
N ASN A 447 38.61 -4.30 -6.90
CA ASN A 447 37.84 -3.97 -8.09
C ASN A 447 36.41 -3.50 -7.79
N ASN A 448 35.84 -3.91 -6.65
CA ASN A 448 34.43 -3.69 -6.31
C ASN A 448 34.24 -3.00 -4.96
N ASN A 449 32.99 -2.59 -4.65
CA ASN A 449 32.59 -1.98 -3.38
C ASN A 449 33.58 -0.92 -2.87
N ALA A 450 33.79 0.11 -3.69
CA ALA A 450 34.91 1.03 -3.57
C ALA A 450 34.48 2.46 -3.24
N SER A 451 35.33 3.16 -2.50
CA SER A 451 35.25 4.60 -2.29
C SER A 451 36.52 5.24 -2.83
N ASP A 452 36.38 6.03 -3.88
CA ASP A 452 37.50 6.58 -4.63
C ASP A 452 37.65 8.09 -4.40
N PHE A 453 38.90 8.51 -4.28
CA PHE A 453 39.30 9.90 -4.32
C PHE A 453 40.43 10.05 -5.34
N THR A 454 40.19 10.80 -6.41
CA THR A 454 41.23 11.11 -7.41
C THR A 454 41.89 12.44 -7.07
N PHE A 455 43.21 12.44 -6.92
CA PHE A 455 43.97 13.65 -6.69
C PHE A 455 44.10 14.45 -8.00
N GLU A 456 43.95 15.77 -7.91
CA GLU A 456 43.98 16.66 -9.09
C GLU A 456 45.39 16.76 -9.72
N GLN A 457 46.44 16.49 -8.94
CA GLN A 457 47.82 16.58 -9.36
C GLN A 457 48.12 15.61 -10.52
N VAL A 458 48.72 16.15 -11.59
CA VAL A 458 49.25 15.37 -12.71
C VAL A 458 50.76 15.19 -12.54
N ILE A 459 51.21 13.94 -12.50
CA ILE A 459 52.61 13.55 -12.34
C ILE A 459 53.17 13.14 -13.70
N ASN A 460 54.25 13.79 -14.14
CA ASN A 460 54.96 13.41 -15.36
C ASN A 460 55.96 12.30 -15.05
N VAL A 461 55.82 11.15 -15.69
CA VAL A 461 56.80 10.06 -15.59
C VAL A 461 57.65 10.07 -16.86
N ALA A 462 58.96 10.29 -16.68
CA ALA A 462 59.89 10.30 -17.82
C ALA A 462 59.89 8.94 -18.54
N SER A 463 60.15 8.98 -19.85
CA SER A 463 60.29 7.81 -20.73
C SER A 463 61.49 6.94 -20.37
#